data_AF-A0A0C3DVX2-F1
#
_entry.id   AF-A0A0C3DVX2-F1
#
_cell.length_a   1.000
_cell.length_b   1.000
_cell.length_c   1.000
_cell.angle_alpha   90.00
_cell.angle_beta   90.00
_cell.angle_gamma   90.00
#
_symmetry.space_group_name_H-M   'P 1'
#
loop_
_entity.id
_entity.type
_entity.pdbx_description
1 polymer ?
#
loop_
_entity_poly.entity_id
_entity_poly.type
_entity_poly.pdbx_seq_one_letter_code
_entity_poly.pdbx_strand_id
1 'polypeptide(L)'
;MGSLIAIASEDSFYVLRFDRDAYTAKLDEGAETTDEGVEEASGVIAEISDTVKTAKWVRDCFIYTASNWNNYFVRKESYTISPSDMPMYILGYAPAHNHVYLTDKAMSIYAYSLSLNVIKYRMAVLRGDMDAAGEILPSIPHEQLNKVARFLEAKDLKELAMQITTDPDHKFDLALALDDLDAALGVITQSVPETEAESKWKALGDRVLAVWRFERFDLAKGAYEKAGDLGSLMLLVVSMGDRIGLERIAAAAEKTGANNLVFAVSFELGDMCACVDLLIKMGWAPEAVLFERAYVPR
;
A
#
# COMPACT_ATOMS: atom_id res chain seq x y z
N MET A 1 -22.43 -29.81 -1.33
CA MET A 1 -23.03 -29.28 -2.57
C MET A 1 -23.98 -28.16 -2.18
N GLY A 2 -23.99 -27.07 -2.94
CA GLY A 2 -24.35 -25.73 -2.48
C GLY A 2 -25.75 -25.60 -1.89
N SER A 3 -25.79 -25.23 -0.61
CA SER A 3 -26.97 -24.82 0.14
C SER A 3 -27.28 -23.33 -0.06
N LEU A 4 -26.81 -22.68 -1.14
CA LEU A 4 -26.91 -21.24 -1.32
C LEU A 4 -27.74 -20.93 -2.58
N ILE A 5 -28.74 -20.07 -2.43
CA ILE A 5 -29.65 -19.64 -3.49
C ILE A 5 -29.58 -18.12 -3.55
N ALA A 6 -29.53 -17.55 -4.75
CA ALA A 6 -29.65 -16.11 -4.95
C ALA A 6 -30.96 -15.80 -5.67
N ILE A 7 -31.75 -14.88 -5.12
CA ILE A 7 -32.95 -14.34 -5.75
C ILE A 7 -32.64 -12.90 -6.14
N ALA A 8 -32.62 -12.62 -7.44
CA ALA A 8 -32.41 -11.27 -7.95
C ALA A 8 -33.76 -10.62 -8.30
N SER A 9 -33.98 -9.42 -7.79
CA SER A 9 -35.04 -8.50 -8.19
C SER A 9 -34.48 -7.42 -9.12
N GLU A 10 -35.30 -6.43 -9.51
CA GLU A 10 -34.86 -5.35 -10.40
C GLU A 10 -33.74 -4.50 -9.76
N ASP A 11 -33.85 -4.20 -8.46
CA ASP A 11 -32.96 -3.26 -7.76
C ASP A 11 -32.09 -3.90 -6.67
N SER A 12 -32.38 -5.15 -6.28
CA SER A 12 -31.63 -5.84 -5.21
C SER A 12 -31.55 -7.33 -5.44
N PHE A 13 -30.60 -7.99 -4.78
CA PHE A 13 -30.57 -9.45 -4.70
C PHE A 13 -30.43 -9.94 -3.26
N TYR A 14 -31.07 -11.07 -2.99
CA TYR A 14 -31.11 -11.74 -1.71
C TYR A 14 -30.36 -13.06 -1.81
N VAL A 15 -29.49 -13.34 -0.85
CA VAL A 15 -28.81 -14.64 -0.75
C VAL A 15 -29.38 -15.41 0.43
N LEU A 16 -29.92 -16.58 0.12
CA LEU A 16 -30.57 -17.50 1.05
C LEU A 16 -29.71 -18.75 1.25
N ARG A 17 -29.69 -19.27 2.47
CA ARG A 17 -29.21 -20.61 2.76
C ARG A 17 -30.39 -21.57 2.73
N PHE A 18 -30.33 -22.60 1.89
CA PHE A 18 -31.30 -23.69 1.85
C PHE A 18 -30.74 -24.94 2.53
N ASP A 19 -31.34 -25.33 3.65
CA ASP A 19 -31.02 -26.56 4.36
C ASP A 19 -31.95 -27.70 3.90
N ARG A 20 -31.40 -28.61 3.09
CA ARG A 20 -32.14 -29.74 2.53
C ARG A 20 -32.51 -30.77 3.60
N ASP A 21 -31.72 -30.88 4.67
CA ASP A 21 -31.95 -31.88 5.71
C ASP A 21 -33.11 -31.43 6.61
N ALA A 22 -33.17 -30.13 6.93
CA ALA A 22 -34.32 -29.54 7.61
C ALA A 22 -35.60 -29.64 6.76
N TYR A 23 -35.51 -29.43 5.45
CA TYR A 23 -36.64 -29.57 4.53
C TYR A 23 -37.16 -31.00 4.47
N THR A 24 -36.27 -32.00 4.38
CA THR A 24 -36.66 -33.42 4.32
C THR A 24 -37.23 -33.93 5.64
N ALA A 25 -36.66 -33.53 6.78
CA ALA A 25 -37.21 -33.85 8.10
C ALA A 25 -38.65 -33.33 8.28
N LYS A 26 -38.92 -32.09 7.85
CA LYS A 26 -40.28 -31.48 7.89
C LYS A 26 -41.28 -32.17 6.96
N LEU A 27 -40.81 -32.65 5.81
CA LEU A 27 -41.62 -33.45 4.89
C LEU A 27 -41.98 -34.82 5.49
N ASP A 28 -41.03 -35.45 6.17
CA ASP A 28 -41.23 -36.74 6.85
C ASP A 28 -42.14 -36.61 8.09
N GLU A 29 -42.17 -35.44 8.74
CA GLU A 29 -43.11 -35.11 9.82
C GLU A 29 -44.56 -34.88 9.34
N GLY A 30 -44.80 -34.87 8.02
CA GLY A 30 -46.14 -34.73 7.45
C GLY A 30 -46.72 -33.32 7.50
N ALA A 31 -45.86 -32.28 7.60
CA ALA A 31 -46.30 -30.90 7.56
C ALA A 31 -46.92 -30.55 6.19
N GLU A 32 -48.10 -29.93 6.19
CA GLU A 32 -48.69 -29.36 4.97
C GLU A 32 -47.78 -28.26 4.45
N THR A 33 -47.04 -28.54 3.37
CA THR A 33 -46.40 -27.48 2.58
C THR A 33 -47.49 -26.62 1.99
N THR A 34 -47.76 -25.48 2.62
CA THR A 34 -48.55 -24.39 2.04
C THR A 34 -47.84 -23.82 0.80
N ASP A 35 -48.50 -22.90 0.08
CA ASP A 35 -47.94 -22.23 -1.11
C ASP A 35 -46.60 -21.52 -0.84
N GLU A 36 -46.26 -21.25 0.43
CA GLU A 36 -45.01 -20.59 0.86
C GLU A 36 -43.88 -21.58 1.22
N GLY A 37 -44.13 -22.90 1.18
CA GLY A 37 -43.12 -23.92 1.46
C GLY A 37 -42.72 -24.00 2.94
N VAL A 38 -41.49 -24.47 3.22
CA VAL A 38 -40.95 -24.62 4.59
C VAL A 38 -40.01 -23.45 4.89
N GLU A 39 -40.51 -22.42 5.57
CA GLU A 39 -39.70 -21.23 5.94
C GLU A 39 -38.44 -21.59 6.73
N GLU A 40 -38.53 -22.57 7.64
CA GLU A 40 -37.44 -23.00 8.51
C GLU A 40 -36.27 -23.66 7.74
N ALA A 41 -36.50 -24.08 6.49
CA ALA A 41 -35.45 -24.61 5.61
C ALA A 41 -34.67 -23.50 4.89
N SER A 42 -35.13 -22.25 4.94
CA SER A 42 -34.53 -21.12 4.24
C SER A 42 -34.15 -19.98 5.19
N GLY A 43 -32.86 -19.66 5.26
CA GLY A 43 -32.36 -18.52 6.06
C GLY A 43 -31.79 -17.42 5.19
N VAL A 44 -32.24 -16.17 5.37
CA VAL A 44 -31.65 -15.00 4.68
C VAL A 44 -30.25 -14.75 5.25
N ILE A 45 -29.24 -14.73 4.38
CA ILE A 45 -27.84 -14.47 4.76
C ILE A 45 -27.51 -13.00 4.56
N ALA A 46 -27.92 -12.44 3.42
CA ALA A 46 -27.61 -11.09 3.02
C ALA A 46 -28.65 -10.55 2.03
N GLU A 47 -28.84 -9.24 2.09
CA GLU A 47 -29.56 -8.43 1.14
C GLU A 47 -28.58 -7.39 0.59
N ILE A 48 -28.46 -7.29 -0.73
CA ILE A 48 -27.61 -6.31 -1.39
C ILE A 48 -28.44 -5.54 -2.40
N SER A 49 -28.42 -4.21 -2.27
CA SER A 49 -29.07 -3.26 -3.19
C SER A 49 -28.24 -3.03 -4.45
N ASP A 50 -28.03 -4.10 -5.22
CA ASP A 50 -27.36 -4.07 -6.52
C ASP A 50 -28.22 -4.70 -7.61
N THR A 51 -28.19 -4.10 -8.80
CA THR A 51 -28.80 -4.67 -10.01
C THR A 51 -27.97 -5.84 -10.54
N VAL A 52 -28.61 -7.00 -10.79
CA VAL A 52 -27.95 -8.20 -11.32
C VAL A 52 -28.43 -8.47 -12.74
N LYS A 53 -27.55 -8.35 -13.73
CA LYS A 53 -27.85 -8.69 -15.14
C LYS A 53 -27.57 -10.15 -15.46
N THR A 54 -26.37 -10.61 -15.13
CA THR A 54 -25.99 -12.02 -15.23
C THR A 54 -25.24 -12.42 -13.98
N ALA A 55 -25.37 -13.67 -13.58
CA ALA A 55 -24.63 -14.18 -12.44
C ALA A 55 -24.29 -15.66 -12.58
N LYS A 56 -23.26 -16.07 -11.85
CA LYS A 56 -22.85 -17.47 -11.75
C LYS A 56 -22.27 -17.76 -10.37
N TRP A 57 -22.72 -18.85 -9.78
CA TRP A 57 -22.12 -19.40 -8.56
C TRP A 57 -20.83 -20.15 -8.89
N VAL A 58 -19.77 -19.80 -8.18
CA VAL A 58 -18.49 -20.50 -8.19
C VAL A 58 -18.17 -20.90 -6.75
N ARG A 59 -18.56 -22.12 -6.39
CA ARG A 59 -18.54 -22.61 -5.00
C ARG A 59 -19.38 -21.70 -4.09
N ASP A 60 -18.74 -20.95 -3.20
CA ASP A 60 -19.38 -20.06 -2.24
C ASP A 60 -19.30 -18.57 -2.66
N CYS A 61 -18.76 -18.29 -3.85
CA CYS A 61 -18.68 -16.95 -4.42
C CYS A 61 -19.76 -16.78 -5.50
N PHE A 62 -20.58 -15.76 -5.36
CA PHE A 62 -21.59 -15.39 -6.35
C PHE A 62 -21.03 -14.26 -7.22
N ILE A 63 -20.65 -14.58 -8.45
CA ILE A 63 -20.09 -13.59 -9.38
C ILE A 63 -21.25 -13.04 -10.19
N TYR A 64 -21.38 -11.71 -10.27
CA TYR A 64 -22.47 -11.07 -11.00
C TYR A 64 -22.01 -9.81 -11.75
N THR A 65 -22.75 -9.47 -12.80
CA THR A 65 -22.57 -8.23 -13.54
C THR A 65 -23.68 -7.26 -13.18
N ALA A 66 -23.28 -6.07 -12.76
CA ALA A 66 -24.15 -4.91 -12.59
C ALA A 66 -24.13 -4.05 -13.85
N SER A 67 -24.76 -2.88 -13.82
CA SER A 67 -24.82 -2.01 -15.00
C SER A 67 -23.46 -1.57 -15.53
N ASN A 68 -22.55 -1.17 -14.62
CA ASN A 68 -21.23 -0.63 -14.99
C ASN A 68 -20.06 -1.33 -14.25
N TRP A 69 -20.34 -2.38 -13.48
CA TRP A 69 -19.34 -3.06 -12.66
C TRP A 69 -19.50 -4.57 -12.70
N ASN A 70 -18.37 -5.27 -12.75
CA ASN A 70 -18.30 -6.70 -12.54
C ASN A 70 -17.97 -6.92 -11.07
N ASN A 71 -18.88 -7.54 -10.33
CA ASN A 71 -18.80 -7.71 -8.89
C ASN A 71 -18.78 -9.20 -8.52
N TYR A 72 -18.28 -9.49 -7.33
CA TYR A 72 -18.44 -10.78 -6.71
C TYR A 72 -18.92 -10.59 -5.28
N PHE A 73 -19.89 -11.40 -4.90
CA PHE A 73 -20.42 -11.47 -3.56
C PHE A 73 -19.85 -12.67 -2.83
N VAL A 74 -19.42 -12.44 -1.60
CA VAL A 74 -18.94 -13.49 -0.71
C VAL A 74 -19.55 -13.27 0.66
N ARG A 75 -20.37 -14.24 1.07
CA ARG A 75 -21.10 -14.28 2.36
C ARG A 75 -22.07 -13.14 2.62
N LYS A 76 -21.59 -11.91 2.83
CA LYS A 76 -22.42 -10.75 3.21
C LYS A 76 -22.02 -9.46 2.51
N GLU A 77 -20.86 -9.43 1.86
CA GLU A 77 -20.34 -8.23 1.21
C GLU A 77 -20.13 -8.48 -0.28
N SER A 78 -20.38 -7.43 -1.07
CA SER A 78 -20.03 -7.36 -2.48
C SER A 78 -18.72 -6.62 -2.67
N TYR A 79 -17.91 -7.09 -3.61
CA TYR A 79 -16.64 -6.49 -3.97
C TYR A 79 -16.55 -6.34 -5.49
N THR A 80 -15.95 -5.25 -5.94
CA THR A 80 -15.75 -4.99 -7.36
C THR A 80 -14.50 -5.70 -7.89
N ILE A 81 -14.66 -6.44 -8.99
CA ILE A 81 -13.57 -7.05 -9.78
C ILE A 81 -12.99 -5.99 -10.70
N SER A 82 -13.85 -5.38 -11.53
CA SER A 82 -13.46 -4.39 -12.50
C SER A 82 -14.63 -3.46 -12.83
N PRO A 83 -14.37 -2.18 -13.11
CA PRO A 83 -15.33 -1.36 -13.84
C PRO A 83 -15.51 -1.89 -15.26
N SER A 84 -16.69 -1.67 -15.81
CA SER A 84 -17.06 -2.01 -17.18
C SER A 84 -17.94 -0.90 -17.73
N ASP A 85 -17.48 -0.22 -18.78
CA ASP A 85 -18.27 0.83 -19.45
C ASP A 85 -19.33 0.24 -20.39
N MET A 86 -19.29 -1.07 -20.63
CA MET A 86 -20.21 -1.78 -21.51
C MET A 86 -20.96 -2.89 -20.76
N PRO A 87 -22.20 -3.23 -21.19
CA PRO A 87 -22.93 -4.34 -20.60
C PRO A 87 -22.24 -5.67 -20.94
N MET A 88 -21.71 -6.32 -19.90
CA MET A 88 -21.07 -7.63 -20.00
C MET A 88 -21.97 -8.75 -19.45
N TYR A 89 -21.81 -9.93 -20.02
CA TYR A 89 -22.54 -11.15 -19.68
C TYR A 89 -21.54 -12.24 -19.28
N ILE A 90 -21.74 -12.90 -18.13
CA ILE A 90 -20.83 -13.95 -17.65
C ILE A 90 -21.04 -15.24 -18.45
N LEU A 91 -19.98 -15.74 -19.07
CA LEU A 91 -19.95 -17.07 -19.70
C LEU A 91 -19.63 -18.15 -18.64
N GLY A 92 -18.61 -17.90 -17.83
CA GLY A 92 -18.20 -18.84 -16.81
C GLY A 92 -16.89 -18.52 -16.13
N TYR A 93 -16.54 -19.37 -15.17
CA TYR A 93 -15.26 -19.33 -14.48
C TYR A 93 -14.45 -20.55 -14.87
N ALA A 94 -13.19 -20.37 -15.26
CA ALA A 94 -12.26 -21.45 -15.52
C ALA A 94 -11.29 -21.59 -14.34
N PRO A 95 -11.42 -22.64 -13.51
CA PRO A 95 -10.52 -22.85 -12.36
C PRO A 95 -9.07 -23.06 -12.78
N ALA A 96 -8.81 -23.63 -13.96
CA ALA A 96 -7.45 -23.90 -14.44
C ALA A 96 -6.62 -22.61 -14.63
N HIS A 97 -7.28 -21.52 -15.01
CA HIS A 97 -6.63 -20.23 -15.26
C HIS A 97 -6.90 -19.22 -14.14
N ASN A 98 -7.81 -19.50 -13.21
CA ASN A 98 -8.33 -18.52 -12.27
C ASN A 98 -8.90 -17.25 -12.95
N HIS A 99 -9.64 -17.43 -14.05
CA HIS A 99 -10.24 -16.33 -14.81
C HIS A 99 -11.76 -16.47 -14.93
N VAL A 100 -12.45 -15.34 -14.84
CA VAL A 100 -13.85 -15.18 -15.24
C VAL A 100 -13.88 -14.74 -16.69
N TYR A 101 -14.61 -15.46 -17.51
CA TYR A 101 -14.86 -15.12 -18.90
C TYR A 101 -16.20 -14.40 -19.02
N LEU A 102 -16.16 -13.22 -19.64
CA LEU A 102 -17.32 -12.41 -19.94
C LEU A 102 -17.41 -12.17 -21.45
N THR A 103 -18.61 -11.90 -21.93
CA THR A 103 -18.86 -11.52 -23.32
C THR A 103 -19.64 -10.20 -23.37
N ASP A 104 -19.37 -9.39 -24.38
CA ASP A 104 -20.24 -8.27 -24.74
C ASP A 104 -21.33 -8.70 -25.75
N LYS A 105 -22.17 -7.75 -26.18
CA LYS A 105 -23.19 -7.95 -27.21
C LYS A 105 -22.60 -8.25 -28.60
N ALA A 106 -21.35 -7.87 -28.85
CA ALA A 106 -20.64 -8.11 -30.10
C ALA A 106 -19.92 -9.48 -30.11
N MET A 107 -20.13 -10.32 -29.08
CA MET A 107 -19.47 -11.62 -28.89
C MET A 107 -17.95 -11.52 -28.69
N SER A 108 -17.43 -10.37 -28.26
CA SER A 108 -16.03 -10.26 -27.85
C SER A 108 -15.85 -10.89 -26.47
N ILE A 109 -14.87 -11.79 -26.34
CA ILE A 109 -14.58 -12.49 -25.09
C ILE A 109 -13.53 -11.72 -24.30
N TYR A 110 -13.86 -11.40 -23.04
CA TYR A 110 -12.97 -10.77 -22.07
C TYR A 110 -12.65 -11.75 -20.95
N ALA A 111 -11.40 -11.77 -20.51
CA ALA A 111 -10.94 -12.61 -19.41
C ALA A 111 -10.44 -11.73 -18.27
N TYR A 112 -11.06 -11.86 -17.09
CA TYR A 112 -10.65 -11.15 -15.88
C TYR A 112 -10.06 -12.12 -14.87
N SER A 113 -8.88 -11.79 -14.35
CA SER A 113 -8.20 -12.59 -13.33
C SER A 113 -8.96 -12.50 -11.99
N LEU A 114 -9.47 -13.64 -11.52
CA LEU A 114 -10.15 -13.78 -10.24
C LEU A 114 -9.66 -15.05 -9.54
N SER A 115 -8.72 -14.90 -8.62
CA SER A 115 -8.22 -16.01 -7.83
C SER A 115 -9.11 -16.27 -6.62
N LEU A 116 -9.70 -17.46 -6.57
CA LEU A 116 -10.49 -17.90 -5.42
C LEU A 116 -9.63 -18.00 -4.15
N ASN A 117 -8.32 -18.29 -4.27
CA ASN A 117 -7.42 -18.36 -3.12
C ASN A 117 -7.20 -16.99 -2.50
N VAL A 118 -7.04 -15.93 -3.31
CA VAL A 118 -6.95 -14.55 -2.81
C VAL A 118 -8.23 -14.13 -2.11
N ILE A 119 -9.39 -14.48 -2.68
CA ILE A 119 -10.68 -14.18 -2.05
C ILE A 119 -10.80 -14.89 -0.70
N LYS A 120 -10.49 -16.20 -0.65
CA LYS A 120 -10.53 -16.96 0.61
C LYS A 120 -9.58 -16.38 1.65
N TYR A 121 -8.37 -16.00 1.24
CA TYR A 121 -7.39 -15.35 2.12
C TYR A 121 -7.95 -14.05 2.70
N ARG A 122 -8.47 -13.15 1.85
CA ARG A 122 -9.10 -11.90 2.30
C ARG A 122 -10.23 -12.17 3.28
N MET A 123 -11.07 -13.15 2.99
CA MET A 123 -12.17 -13.56 3.86
C MET A 123 -11.70 -14.13 5.20
N ALA A 124 -10.61 -14.89 5.24
CA ALA A 124 -10.04 -15.44 6.47
C ALA A 124 -9.49 -14.30 7.35
N VAL A 125 -8.74 -13.37 6.75
CA VAL A 125 -8.23 -12.16 7.42
C VAL A 125 -9.37 -11.31 7.98
N LEU A 126 -10.45 -11.10 7.20
CA LEU A 126 -11.62 -10.34 7.66
C LEU A 126 -12.35 -11.00 8.84
N ARG A 127 -12.21 -12.32 9.03
CA ARG A 127 -12.76 -13.04 10.20
C ARG A 127 -11.81 -13.01 11.40
N GLY A 128 -10.59 -12.54 11.24
CA GLY A 128 -9.53 -12.66 12.23
C GLY A 128 -8.95 -14.07 12.34
N ASP A 129 -9.25 -14.97 11.38
CA ASP A 129 -8.69 -16.32 11.34
C ASP A 129 -7.37 -16.30 10.55
N MET A 130 -6.30 -15.96 11.26
CA MET A 130 -4.96 -15.80 10.67
C MET A 130 -4.28 -17.14 10.38
N ASP A 131 -4.62 -18.19 11.13
CA ASP A 131 -4.08 -19.54 10.93
C ASP A 131 -4.55 -20.11 9.59
N ALA A 132 -5.86 -20.05 9.32
CA ALA A 132 -6.41 -20.46 8.03
C ALA A 132 -5.88 -19.58 6.88
N ALA A 133 -5.65 -18.29 7.11
CA ALA A 133 -5.05 -17.40 6.12
C ALA A 133 -3.61 -17.84 5.77
N GLY A 134 -2.82 -18.21 6.79
CA GLY A 134 -1.45 -18.70 6.63
C GLY A 134 -1.35 -19.98 5.81
N GLU A 135 -2.30 -20.91 5.95
CA GLU A 135 -2.35 -22.14 5.14
C GLU A 135 -2.65 -21.87 3.65
N ILE A 136 -3.42 -20.82 3.36
CA ILE A 136 -3.82 -20.47 1.99
C ILE A 136 -2.71 -19.69 1.27
N LEU A 137 -1.89 -18.95 2.02
CA LEU A 137 -0.88 -18.03 1.48
C LEU A 137 0.08 -18.68 0.43
N PRO A 138 0.63 -19.90 0.65
CA PRO A 138 1.51 -20.55 -0.33
C PRO A 138 0.81 -20.94 -1.63
N SER A 139 -0.53 -21.03 -1.62
CA SER A 139 -1.32 -21.37 -2.79
C SER A 139 -1.67 -20.15 -3.66
N ILE A 140 -1.24 -18.95 -3.27
CA ILE A 140 -1.49 -17.71 -4.01
C ILE A 140 -0.35 -17.47 -5.01
N PRO A 141 -0.65 -17.19 -6.29
CA PRO A 141 0.36 -16.84 -7.28
C PRO A 141 1.14 -15.56 -6.92
N HIS A 142 2.44 -15.53 -7.21
CA HIS A 142 3.33 -14.40 -6.92
C HIS A 142 2.81 -13.05 -7.45
N GLU A 143 2.22 -13.03 -8.65
CA GLU A 143 1.66 -11.83 -9.28
C GLU A 143 0.56 -11.15 -8.43
N GLN A 144 -0.12 -11.93 -7.58
CA GLN A 144 -1.22 -11.43 -6.76
C GLN A 144 -0.80 -11.13 -5.32
N LEU A 145 0.42 -11.48 -4.91
CA LEU A 145 0.93 -11.22 -3.56
C LEU A 145 0.99 -9.72 -3.26
N ASN A 146 1.36 -8.87 -4.22
CA ASN A 146 1.38 -7.42 -4.02
C ASN A 146 -0.04 -6.85 -3.77
N LYS A 147 -1.07 -7.42 -4.42
CA LYS A 147 -2.48 -7.04 -4.16
C LYS A 147 -2.96 -7.51 -2.79
N VAL A 148 -2.40 -8.61 -2.28
CA VAL A 148 -2.66 -9.11 -0.93
C VAL A 148 -1.94 -8.26 0.11
N ALA A 149 -0.68 -7.89 -0.13
CA ALA A 149 0.10 -7.03 0.74
C ALA A 149 -0.56 -5.66 0.94
N ARG A 150 -0.99 -4.99 -0.15
CA ARG A 150 -1.73 -3.71 -0.05
C ARG A 150 -3.06 -3.85 0.69
N PHE A 151 -3.74 -4.99 0.55
CA PHE A 151 -4.96 -5.26 1.31
C PHE A 151 -4.66 -5.40 2.82
N LEU A 152 -3.57 -6.08 3.18
CA LEU A 152 -3.15 -6.24 4.58
C LEU A 152 -2.72 -4.90 5.19
N GLU A 153 -1.99 -4.08 4.43
CA GLU A 153 -1.64 -2.71 4.81
C GLU A 153 -2.86 -1.86 5.12
N ALA A 154 -3.90 -1.91 4.27
CA ALA A 154 -5.16 -1.20 4.50
C ALA A 154 -5.94 -1.70 5.74
N LYS A 155 -5.59 -2.90 6.25
CA LYS A 155 -6.12 -3.46 7.49
C LYS A 155 -5.18 -3.27 8.68
N ASP A 156 -4.15 -2.43 8.52
CA ASP A 156 -3.11 -2.14 9.51
C ASP A 156 -2.25 -3.35 9.92
N LEU A 157 -2.30 -4.44 9.14
CA LEU A 157 -1.48 -5.64 9.32
C LEU A 157 -0.15 -5.50 8.55
N LYS A 158 0.59 -4.43 8.86
CA LYS A 158 1.79 -4.02 8.12
C LYS A 158 2.94 -5.03 8.22
N GLU A 159 3.13 -5.68 9.38
CA GLU A 159 4.19 -6.68 9.57
C GLU A 159 4.01 -7.88 8.62
N LEU A 160 2.78 -8.37 8.48
CA LEU A 160 2.45 -9.45 7.55
C LEU A 160 2.54 -8.99 6.10
N ALA A 161 2.09 -7.76 5.81
CA ALA A 161 2.23 -7.17 4.49
C ALA A 161 3.71 -7.12 4.05
N MET A 162 4.62 -6.80 4.97
CA MET A 162 6.06 -6.73 4.73
C MET A 162 6.70 -8.10 4.42
N GLN A 163 6.18 -9.18 4.99
CA GLN A 163 6.65 -10.54 4.69
C GLN A 163 6.18 -11.04 3.32
N ILE A 164 5.02 -10.55 2.87
CA ILE A 164 4.35 -11.03 1.65
C ILE A 164 4.72 -10.20 0.42
N THR A 165 5.01 -8.91 0.61
CA THR A 165 5.29 -8.00 -0.50
C THR A 165 6.54 -8.43 -1.26
N THR A 166 6.45 -8.40 -2.59
CA THR A 166 7.57 -8.71 -3.49
C THR A 166 8.12 -7.47 -4.18
N ASP A 167 7.35 -6.37 -4.13
CA ASP A 167 7.69 -5.10 -4.74
C ASP A 167 8.65 -4.31 -3.82
N PRO A 168 9.86 -3.96 -4.28
CA PRO A 168 10.83 -3.24 -3.46
C PRO A 168 10.31 -1.86 -3.03
N ASP A 169 9.54 -1.16 -3.86
CA ASP A 169 9.02 0.16 -3.51
C ASP A 169 8.00 0.06 -2.37
N HIS A 170 7.04 -0.85 -2.53
CA HIS A 170 6.06 -1.10 -1.48
C HIS A 170 6.70 -1.62 -0.19
N LYS A 171 7.75 -2.44 -0.31
CA LYS A 171 8.52 -2.94 0.84
C LYS A 171 9.24 -1.82 1.59
N PHE A 172 9.77 -0.84 0.87
CA PHE A 172 10.40 0.34 1.47
C PHE A 172 9.37 1.17 2.25
N ASP A 173 8.22 1.46 1.65
CA ASP A 173 7.16 2.23 2.30
C ASP A 173 6.64 1.52 3.58
N LEU A 174 6.45 0.20 3.51
CA LEU A 174 6.06 -0.61 4.66
C LEU A 174 7.12 -0.61 5.76
N ALA A 175 8.41 -0.71 5.41
CA ALA A 175 9.51 -0.68 6.37
C ALA A 175 9.60 0.68 7.08
N LEU A 176 9.42 1.78 6.35
CA LEU A 176 9.33 3.13 6.94
C LEU A 176 8.12 3.25 7.88
N ALA A 177 6.96 2.72 7.48
CA ALA A 177 5.75 2.75 8.29
C ALA A 177 5.90 1.94 9.60
N LEU A 178 6.69 0.86 9.58
CA LEU A 178 6.97 -0.01 10.73
C LEU A 178 8.18 0.43 11.59
N ASP A 179 8.86 1.50 11.21
CA ASP A 179 10.11 1.95 11.87
C ASP A 179 11.24 0.91 11.83
N ASP A 180 11.20 0.01 10.85
CA ASP A 180 12.26 -0.95 10.56
C ASP A 180 13.26 -0.34 9.57
N LEU A 181 14.20 0.42 10.15
CA LEU A 181 15.23 1.16 9.43
C LEU A 181 16.24 0.21 8.75
N ASP A 182 16.49 -0.97 9.32
CA ASP A 182 17.43 -1.95 8.75
C ASP A 182 16.87 -2.56 7.47
N ALA A 183 15.60 -2.91 7.48
CA ALA A 183 14.94 -3.40 6.28
C ALA A 183 14.85 -2.32 5.18
N ALA A 184 14.54 -1.07 5.56
CA ALA A 184 14.49 0.04 4.61
C ALA A 184 15.85 0.29 3.93
N LEU A 185 16.95 0.24 4.68
CA LEU A 185 18.32 0.31 4.13
C LEU A 185 18.64 -0.84 3.19
N GLY A 186 18.28 -2.07 3.58
CA GLY A 186 18.48 -3.27 2.76
C GLY A 186 17.81 -3.12 1.40
N VAL A 187 16.59 -2.58 1.37
CA VAL A 187 15.85 -2.34 0.13
C VAL A 187 16.52 -1.28 -0.74
N ILE A 188 16.91 -0.13 -0.17
CA ILE A 188 17.56 0.94 -0.96
C ILE A 188 18.89 0.45 -1.55
N THR A 189 19.69 -0.29 -0.77
CA THR A 189 21.03 -0.73 -1.21
C THR A 189 21.00 -1.86 -2.24
N GLN A 190 19.96 -2.70 -2.25
CA GLN A 190 19.90 -3.88 -3.12
C GLN A 190 19.01 -3.70 -4.36
N SER A 191 18.02 -2.82 -4.30
CA SER A 191 16.90 -2.86 -5.26
C SER A 191 16.58 -1.52 -5.93
N VAL A 192 17.18 -0.40 -5.50
CA VAL A 192 16.84 0.92 -6.00
C VAL A 192 17.96 1.47 -6.91
N PRO A 193 17.65 1.87 -8.16
CA PRO A 193 18.62 2.55 -9.03
C PRO A 193 18.98 3.94 -8.48
N GLU A 194 20.22 4.37 -8.69
CA GLU A 194 20.79 5.59 -8.08
C GLU A 194 19.93 6.85 -8.30
N THR A 195 19.23 6.93 -9.44
CA THR A 195 18.36 8.07 -9.80
C THR A 195 17.11 8.23 -8.93
N GLU A 196 16.55 7.13 -8.39
CA GLU A 196 15.39 7.17 -7.47
C GLU A 196 15.81 7.03 -6.01
N ALA A 197 17.09 6.74 -5.77
CA ALA A 197 17.61 6.53 -4.44
C ALA A 197 17.63 7.83 -3.62
N GLU A 198 17.85 8.99 -4.24
CA GLU A 198 17.97 10.27 -3.53
C GLU A 198 16.73 10.61 -2.68
N SER A 199 15.53 10.50 -3.24
CA SER A 199 14.28 10.79 -2.52
C SER A 199 14.01 9.77 -1.41
N LYS A 200 14.35 8.49 -1.63
CA LYS A 200 14.21 7.42 -0.64
C LYS A 200 15.23 7.55 0.49
N TRP A 201 16.46 7.95 0.20
CA TRP A 201 17.47 8.26 1.21
C TRP A 201 17.04 9.44 2.09
N LYS A 202 16.45 10.48 1.49
CA LYS A 202 15.88 11.59 2.25
C LYS A 202 14.72 11.13 3.15
N ALA A 203 13.77 10.38 2.61
CA ALA A 203 12.64 9.85 3.39
C ALA A 203 13.10 8.96 4.56
N LEU A 204 14.14 8.15 4.34
CA LEU A 204 14.77 7.36 5.40
C LEU A 204 15.38 8.27 6.48
N GLY A 205 16.17 9.28 6.09
CA GLY A 205 16.75 10.25 7.01
C GLY A 205 15.69 10.94 7.87
N ASP A 206 14.62 11.44 7.23
CA ASP A 206 13.51 12.12 7.91
C ASP A 206 12.80 11.19 8.89
N ARG A 207 12.62 9.91 8.53
CA ARG A 207 12.02 8.92 9.42
C ARG A 207 12.91 8.61 10.62
N VAL A 208 14.22 8.47 10.43
CA VAL A 208 15.17 8.27 11.54
C VAL A 208 15.06 9.41 12.56
N LEU A 209 14.98 10.66 12.07
CA LEU A 209 14.78 11.83 12.92
C LEU A 209 13.43 11.82 13.63
N ALA A 210 12.36 11.42 12.92
CA ALA A 210 11.01 11.38 13.49
C ALA A 210 10.85 10.35 14.62
N VAL A 211 11.54 9.21 14.54
CA VAL A 211 11.49 8.15 15.57
C VAL A 211 12.42 8.46 16.76
N TRP A 212 13.26 9.51 16.67
CA TRP A 212 14.18 9.96 17.73
C TRP A 212 15.12 8.85 18.24
N ARG A 213 15.60 7.99 17.33
CA ARG A 213 16.58 6.94 17.70
C ARG A 213 17.99 7.51 17.69
N PHE A 214 18.43 8.02 18.85
CA PHE A 214 19.75 8.64 18.99
C PHE A 214 20.92 7.75 18.54
N GLU A 215 20.81 6.44 18.71
CA GLU A 215 21.84 5.48 18.29
C GLU A 215 22.00 5.38 16.77
N ARG A 216 21.06 5.93 15.99
CA ARG A 216 21.04 5.84 14.52
C ARG A 216 21.25 7.18 13.83
N PHE A 217 21.77 8.16 14.55
CA PHE A 217 22.10 9.46 13.96
C PHE A 217 23.15 9.38 12.86
N ASP A 218 24.12 8.47 12.99
CA ASP A 218 25.10 8.19 11.93
C ASP A 218 24.45 7.69 10.65
N LEU A 219 23.32 6.97 10.79
CA LEU A 219 22.54 6.49 9.66
C LEU A 219 21.83 7.63 8.95
N ALA A 220 21.22 8.55 9.70
CA ALA A 220 20.61 9.75 9.13
C ALA A 220 21.66 10.60 8.40
N LYS A 221 22.86 10.77 8.98
CA LYS A 221 23.98 11.47 8.34
C LYS A 221 24.35 10.83 7.01
N GLY A 222 24.58 9.52 6.99
CA GLY A 222 24.90 8.78 5.76
C GLY A 222 23.76 8.79 4.74
N ALA A 223 22.51 8.83 5.18
CA ALA A 223 21.35 8.93 4.31
C ALA A 223 21.28 10.31 3.64
N TYR A 224 21.43 11.41 4.38
CA TYR A 224 21.42 12.75 3.79
C TYR A 224 22.65 13.02 2.91
N GLU A 225 23.82 12.48 3.25
CA GLU A 225 25.01 12.53 2.38
C GLU A 225 24.74 11.86 1.02
N LYS A 226 24.09 10.70 1.02
CA LYS A 226 23.70 9.99 -0.22
C LYS A 226 22.53 10.64 -0.95
N ALA A 227 21.64 11.31 -0.24
CA ALA A 227 20.54 12.08 -0.82
C ALA A 227 20.97 13.41 -1.41
N GLY A 228 22.19 13.88 -1.11
CA GLY A 228 22.66 15.22 -1.50
C GLY A 228 21.93 16.36 -0.78
N ASP A 229 21.16 16.08 0.28
CA ASP A 229 20.43 17.11 1.04
C ASP A 229 21.37 17.78 2.05
N LEU A 230 22.16 18.73 1.55
CA LEU A 230 23.14 19.47 2.34
C LEU A 230 22.50 20.33 3.44
N GLY A 231 21.24 20.74 3.29
CA GLY A 231 20.54 21.57 4.26
C GLY A 231 20.15 20.77 5.52
N SER A 232 19.50 19.62 5.32
CA SER A 232 19.15 18.71 6.41
C SER A 232 20.40 18.14 7.09
N LEU A 233 21.43 17.84 6.30
CA LEU A 233 22.74 17.41 6.80
C LEU A 233 23.42 18.49 7.66
N MET A 234 23.40 19.76 7.24
CA MET A 234 23.95 20.86 8.04
C MET A 234 23.28 20.94 9.40
N LEU A 235 21.93 20.96 9.44
CA LEU A 235 21.19 21.07 10.70
C LEU A 235 21.58 19.95 11.68
N LEU A 236 21.71 18.73 11.16
CA LEU A 236 22.12 17.56 11.92
C LEU A 236 23.53 17.70 12.50
N VAL A 237 24.49 18.10 11.67
CA VAL A 237 25.91 18.20 12.03
C VAL A 237 26.17 19.38 12.98
N VAL A 238 25.51 20.53 12.77
CA VAL A 238 25.54 21.68 13.70
C VAL A 238 25.00 21.27 15.06
N SER A 239 23.87 20.55 15.10
CA SER A 239 23.26 20.09 16.36
C SER A 239 24.16 19.12 17.13
N MET A 240 25.03 18.37 16.44
CA MET A 240 26.02 17.48 17.06
C MET A 240 27.33 18.16 17.43
N GLY A 241 27.59 19.37 16.91
CA GLY A 241 28.88 20.05 17.06
C GLY A 241 30.03 19.36 16.31
N ASP A 242 29.75 18.63 15.23
CA ASP A 242 30.79 17.95 14.43
C ASP A 242 31.46 18.91 13.44
N ARG A 243 32.58 19.49 13.88
CA ARG A 243 33.38 20.44 13.08
C ARG A 243 33.88 19.85 11.76
N ILE A 244 34.29 18.58 11.73
CA ILE A 244 34.84 17.93 10.53
C ILE A 244 33.72 17.73 9.51
N GLY A 245 32.52 17.36 9.97
CA GLY A 245 31.32 17.29 9.14
C GLY A 245 31.00 18.62 8.46
N LEU A 246 31.06 19.73 9.22
CA LEU A 246 30.78 21.07 8.70
C LEU A 246 31.77 21.49 7.62
N GLU A 247 33.08 21.26 7.81
CA GLU A 247 34.09 21.57 6.80
C GLU A 247 33.85 20.82 5.47
N ARG A 248 33.39 19.56 5.54
CA ARG A 248 33.01 18.77 4.36
C ARG A 248 31.78 19.32 3.66
N ILE A 249 30.76 19.75 4.42
CA ILE A 249 29.54 20.35 3.88
C ILE A 249 29.86 21.67 3.19
N ALA A 250 30.74 22.50 3.78
CA ALA A 250 31.19 23.76 3.17
C ALA A 250 31.84 23.50 1.80
N ALA A 251 32.78 22.56 1.73
CA ALA A 251 33.44 22.18 0.48
C ALA A 251 32.48 21.59 -0.58
N ALA A 252 31.46 20.84 -0.14
CA ALA A 252 30.42 20.32 -1.03
C ALA A 252 29.49 21.44 -1.54
N ALA A 253 29.07 22.35 -0.65
CA ALA A 253 28.20 23.48 -0.96
C ALA A 253 28.86 24.48 -1.91
N GLU A 254 30.18 24.70 -1.78
CA GLU A 254 30.95 25.52 -2.73
C GLU A 254 30.92 24.93 -4.15
N LYS A 255 31.04 23.62 -4.29
CA LYS A 255 30.98 22.93 -5.60
C LYS A 255 29.59 23.02 -6.24
N THR A 256 28.54 22.94 -5.42
CA THR A 256 27.15 23.07 -5.87
C THR A 256 26.76 24.54 -6.13
N GLY A 257 27.58 25.50 -5.72
CA GLY A 257 27.28 26.94 -5.83
C GLY A 257 26.23 27.42 -4.83
N ALA A 258 25.94 26.65 -3.79
CA ALA A 258 24.97 26.97 -2.74
C ALA A 258 25.59 27.94 -1.71
N ASN A 259 25.85 29.16 -2.15
CA ASN A 259 26.64 30.14 -1.39
C ASN A 259 26.01 30.55 -0.03
N ASN A 260 24.68 30.49 0.07
CA ASN A 260 23.95 30.70 1.33
C ASN A 260 24.30 29.63 2.38
N LEU A 261 24.43 28.37 1.94
CA LEU A 261 24.80 27.28 2.81
C LEU A 261 26.28 27.36 3.22
N VAL A 262 27.16 27.72 2.27
CA VAL A 262 28.58 27.96 2.57
C VAL A 262 28.73 29.06 3.62
N PHE A 263 28.02 30.19 3.47
CA PHE A 263 28.07 31.28 4.45
C PHE A 263 27.61 30.82 5.84
N ALA A 264 26.48 30.11 5.92
CA ALA A 264 25.92 29.64 7.19
C ALA A 264 26.85 28.62 7.88
N VAL A 265 27.42 27.68 7.13
CA VAL A 265 28.37 26.69 7.67
C VAL A 265 29.67 27.34 8.13
N SER A 266 30.25 28.25 7.35
CA SER A 266 31.46 28.98 7.73
C SER A 266 31.24 29.87 8.95
N PHE A 267 30.04 30.45 9.09
CA PHE A 267 29.64 31.22 10.27
C PHE A 267 29.61 30.36 11.53
N GLU A 268 28.97 29.19 11.48
CA GLU A 268 28.91 28.23 12.59
C GLU A 268 30.30 27.65 12.94
N LEU A 269 31.18 27.49 11.95
CA LEU A 269 32.58 27.11 12.15
C LEU A 269 33.43 28.21 12.81
N GLY A 270 32.93 29.45 12.83
CA GLY A 270 33.65 30.62 13.31
C GLY A 270 34.70 31.15 12.32
N ASP A 271 34.68 30.71 11.07
CA ASP A 271 35.58 31.22 10.02
C ASP A 271 34.99 32.48 9.37
N MET A 272 35.11 33.59 10.12
CA MET A 272 34.58 34.89 9.71
C MET A 272 35.30 35.46 8.48
N CYS A 273 36.56 35.09 8.27
CA CYS A 273 37.33 35.49 7.10
C CYS A 273 36.75 34.87 5.82
N ALA A 274 36.44 33.57 5.85
CA ALA A 274 35.80 32.89 4.72
C ALA A 274 34.43 33.48 4.40
N CYS A 275 33.65 33.89 5.41
CA CYS A 275 32.36 34.58 5.21
C CYS A 275 32.51 35.93 4.49
N VAL A 276 33.49 36.74 4.89
CA VAL A 276 33.80 38.04 4.25
C VAL A 276 34.24 37.84 2.80
N ASP A 277 35.15 36.89 2.56
CA ASP A 277 35.63 36.57 1.21
C ASP A 277 34.49 36.10 0.30
N LEU A 278 33.54 35.34 0.83
CA LEU A 278 32.36 34.90 0.09
C LEU A 278 31.42 36.07 -0.27
N LEU A 279 31.18 37.00 0.66
CA LEU A 279 30.38 38.20 0.39
C LEU A 279 31.04 39.11 -0.67
N ILE A 280 32.37 39.23 -0.63
CA ILE A 280 33.14 39.97 -1.65
C ILE A 280 33.01 39.29 -3.01
N LYS A 281 33.15 37.95 -3.08
CA LYS A 281 32.98 37.17 -4.32
C LYS A 281 31.57 37.33 -4.94
N MET A 282 30.54 37.55 -4.12
CA MET A 282 29.16 37.79 -4.54
C MET A 282 28.88 39.22 -5.00
N GLY A 283 29.84 40.15 -4.82
CA GLY A 283 29.67 41.57 -5.11
C GLY A 283 28.96 42.36 -4.02
N TRP A 284 28.77 41.79 -2.83
CA TRP A 284 28.12 42.41 -1.66
C TRP A 284 29.15 43.05 -0.74
N ALA A 285 29.94 43.96 -1.30
CA ALA A 285 31.02 44.64 -0.57
C ALA A 285 30.54 45.49 0.63
N PRO A 286 29.40 46.22 0.56
CA PRO A 286 28.88 46.97 1.70
C PRO A 286 28.54 46.07 2.91
N GLU A 287 27.94 44.91 2.65
CA GLU A 287 27.56 43.92 3.65
C GLU A 287 28.81 43.24 4.24
N ALA A 288 29.81 42.95 3.42
CA ALA A 288 31.09 42.40 3.85
C ALA A 288 31.80 43.31 4.87
N VAL A 289 31.86 44.63 4.60
CA VAL A 289 32.48 45.62 5.49
C VAL A 289 31.72 45.75 6.81
N LEU A 290 30.39 45.71 6.76
CA LEU A 290 29.56 45.75 7.96
C LEU A 290 29.75 44.49 8.82
N PHE A 291 29.80 43.33 8.15
CA PHE A 291 29.98 42.03 8.79
C PHE A 291 31.36 41.90 9.44
N GLU A 292 32.43 42.27 8.72
CA GLU A 292 33.81 42.29 9.24
C GLU A 292 33.90 43.16 10.50
N ARG A 293 33.33 44.36 10.47
CA ARG A 293 33.35 45.28 11.61
C ARG A 293 32.57 44.76 12.83
N ALA A 294 31.55 43.94 12.62
CA ALA A 294 30.69 43.43 13.69
C ALA A 294 31.23 42.13 14.31
N TYR A 295 31.77 41.22 13.50
CA TYR A 295 32.08 39.84 13.91
C TYR A 295 33.58 39.51 13.91
N VAL A 296 34.44 40.34 13.30
CA VAL A 296 35.89 40.18 13.37
C VAL A 296 36.43 41.17 14.41
N PRO A 297 36.73 40.72 15.65
CA PRO A 297 37.39 41.58 16.63
C PRO A 297 38.80 41.93 16.15
N ARG A 298 39.20 43.19 16.34
CA ARG A 298 40.56 43.68 16.07
C ARG A 298 41.55 43.21 17.12
#